data_AF-A0A1Z1DYU5-F1
#
_entry.id   AF-A0A1Z1DYU5-F1
#
_cell.length_a   1.000
_cell.length_b   1.000
_cell.length_c   1.000
_cell.angle_alpha   90.00
_cell.angle_beta   90.00
_cell.angle_gamma   90.00
#
_symmetry.space_group_name_H-M   'P 1'
#
loop_
_entity.id
_entity.type
_entity.pdbx_description
1 polymer ?
#
loop_
_entity_poly.entity_id
_entity_poly.type
_entity_poly.pdbx_seq_one_letter_code
_entity_poly.pdbx_strand_id
1 'polypeptide(L)'
;MAAASKAIVPDSERSHTYDGSGTEDSPFVVEFHKDDPGNPMSWGEARKWFTTTIVTFSVFAVTFTSSAYSVSAAKVFQDFDISTEVFTLGLSLFVLGFAIGPALWGP
;
A
#
# COMPACT_ATOMS: atom_id res chain seq x y z
N MET A 1 -36.86 2.24 21.52
CA MET A 1 -35.76 3.17 21.18
C MET A 1 -34.88 2.46 20.16
N ALA A 2 -35.31 2.49 18.89
CA ALA A 2 -34.76 1.64 17.83
C ALA A 2 -33.59 2.32 17.13
N ALA A 3 -32.47 1.62 17.04
CA ALA A 3 -31.28 2.02 16.30
C ALA A 3 -31.60 2.11 14.80
N ALA A 4 -31.59 3.33 14.26
CA ALA A 4 -31.71 3.54 12.82
C ALA A 4 -30.36 3.24 12.16
N SER A 5 -30.37 2.12 11.44
CA SER A 5 -29.31 1.63 10.56
C SER A 5 -28.74 2.74 9.68
N LYS A 6 -27.43 2.96 9.76
CA LYS A 6 -26.67 3.88 8.92
C LYS A 6 -26.62 3.28 7.51
N ALA A 7 -27.59 3.66 6.67
CA ALA A 7 -27.60 3.26 5.27
C ALA A 7 -26.31 3.73 4.60
N ILE A 8 -25.53 2.78 4.09
CA ILE A 8 -24.42 3.04 3.20
C ILE A 8 -25.05 3.43 1.86
N VAL A 9 -25.19 4.74 1.65
CA VAL A 9 -25.65 5.28 0.37
C VAL A 9 -24.50 5.08 -0.63
N PRO A 10 -24.75 4.45 -1.80
CA PRO A 10 -23.76 4.29 -2.84
C PRO A 10 -23.29 5.66 -3.34
N ASP A 11 -21.99 5.79 -3.58
CA ASP A 11 -21.28 7.06 -3.88
C ASP A 11 -21.70 7.73 -5.20
N SER A 12 -22.58 7.08 -5.98
CA SER A 12 -23.02 7.52 -7.30
C SER A 12 -24.10 8.62 -7.31
N GLU A 13 -24.68 8.99 -6.16
CA GLU A 13 -25.78 9.98 -6.08
C GLU A 13 -25.43 11.29 -5.35
N ARG A 14 -24.20 11.46 -4.84
CA ARG A 14 -23.80 12.78 -4.33
C ARG A 14 -23.35 13.65 -5.49
N SER A 15 -24.26 14.48 -6.00
CA SER A 15 -23.96 15.59 -6.91
C SER A 15 -23.04 16.60 -6.20
N HIS A 16 -21.75 16.29 -6.14
CA HIS A 16 -20.73 17.19 -5.63
C HIS A 16 -20.50 18.28 -6.67
N THR A 17 -20.88 19.51 -6.34
CA THR A 17 -20.56 20.68 -7.16
C THR A 17 -19.07 20.96 -6.98
N TYR A 18 -18.26 20.59 -7.96
CA TYR A 18 -16.84 20.92 -7.99
C TYR A 18 -16.66 22.36 -8.49
N ASP A 19 -15.74 23.10 -7.88
CA ASP A 19 -15.37 24.43 -8.37
C ASP A 19 -14.76 24.30 -9.76
N GLY A 20 -15.37 24.98 -10.75
CA GLY A 20 -15.00 24.91 -12.16
C GLY A 20 -16.21 24.85 -13.08
N SER A 21 -16.08 25.42 -14.29
CA SER A 21 -17.12 25.35 -15.34
C SER A 21 -16.82 24.25 -16.37
N GLY A 22 -15.74 23.48 -16.19
CA GLY A 22 -15.28 22.48 -17.16
C GLY A 22 -14.62 23.08 -18.41
N THR A 23 -14.25 24.36 -18.36
CA THR A 23 -13.57 25.09 -19.45
C THR A 23 -12.05 25.02 -19.25
N GLU A 24 -11.25 25.18 -20.32
CA GLU A 24 -9.78 25.24 -20.21
C GLU A 24 -9.29 26.30 -19.21
N ASP A 25 -10.01 27.43 -19.09
CA ASP A 25 -9.71 28.49 -18.12
C ASP A 25 -10.23 28.20 -16.69
N SER A 26 -11.07 27.18 -16.48
CA SER A 26 -11.70 26.85 -15.19
C SER A 26 -12.10 25.36 -15.13
N PRO A 27 -11.14 24.43 -15.01
CA PRO A 27 -11.41 23.00 -14.93
C PRO A 27 -12.08 22.62 -13.61
N PHE A 28 -12.82 21.51 -13.60
CA PHE A 28 -13.39 20.95 -12.36
C PHE A 28 -12.27 20.49 -11.43
N VAL A 29 -12.13 21.15 -10.28
CA VAL A 29 -11.17 20.76 -9.25
C VAL A 29 -11.84 19.74 -8.33
N VAL A 30 -11.44 18.48 -8.47
CA VAL A 30 -11.88 17.40 -7.59
C VAL A 30 -11.08 17.46 -6.29
N GLU A 31 -11.64 18.11 -5.27
CA GLU A 31 -11.07 18.19 -3.93
C GLU A 31 -11.97 17.49 -2.91
N PHE A 32 -11.37 16.91 -1.87
CA PHE A 32 -12.10 16.39 -0.73
C PHE A 32 -12.73 17.56 0.05
N HIS A 33 -14.06 17.59 0.13
CA HIS A 33 -14.74 18.58 0.96
C HIS A 33 -14.41 18.40 2.45
N LYS A 34 -14.51 19.48 3.20
CA LYS A 34 -14.09 19.56 4.62
C LYS A 34 -14.76 18.52 5.53
N ASP A 35 -15.97 18.07 5.18
CA ASP A 35 -16.77 17.10 5.94
C ASP A 35 -16.88 15.73 5.24
N ASP A 36 -16.02 15.43 4.26
CA ASP A 36 -16.06 14.15 3.55
C ASP A 36 -15.51 13.01 4.41
N PRO A 37 -16.32 11.98 4.76
CA PRO A 37 -15.82 10.77 5.43
C PRO A 37 -14.82 9.96 4.58
N GLY A 38 -14.75 10.22 3.27
CA GLY A 38 -13.73 9.70 2.37
C GLY A 38 -12.36 10.35 2.55
N ASN A 39 -12.28 11.54 3.14
CA ASN A 39 -11.02 12.26 3.34
C ASN A 39 -10.14 11.53 4.38
N PRO A 40 -8.95 10.99 4.02
CA PRO A 40 -8.06 10.34 4.97
C PRO A 40 -7.62 11.26 6.12
N MET A 41 -7.68 12.58 5.90
CA MET A 41 -7.35 13.58 6.90
C MET A 41 -8.40 13.69 8.01
N SER A 42 -9.67 13.38 7.72
CA SER A 42 -10.77 13.39 8.71
C SER A 42 -10.85 12.11 9.56
N TRP A 43 -10.05 11.08 9.25
CA TRP A 43 -10.06 9.83 10.01
C TRP A 43 -9.51 10.01 11.44
N GLY A 44 -10.12 9.29 12.38
CA GLY A 44 -9.63 9.22 13.76
C GLY A 44 -8.23 8.63 13.85
N GLU A 45 -7.44 9.07 14.83
CA GLU A 45 -6.01 8.71 14.97
C GLU A 45 -5.78 7.20 15.01
N ALA A 46 -6.65 6.43 15.69
CA ALA A 46 -6.53 4.98 15.76
C ALA A 46 -6.59 4.30 14.37
N ARG A 47 -7.45 4.78 13.46
CA ARG A 47 -7.56 4.24 12.09
C ARG A 47 -6.34 4.58 11.25
N LYS A 48 -5.79 5.78 11.43
CA LYS A 48 -4.56 6.22 10.77
C LYS A 48 -3.38 5.35 11.22
N TRP A 49 -3.17 5.24 12.53
CA TRP A 49 -2.09 4.41 13.09
C TRP A 49 -2.21 2.94 12.70
N PHE A 50 -3.42 2.36 12.74
CA PHE A 50 -3.63 0.98 12.33
C PHE A 50 -3.23 0.73 10.87
N THR A 51 -3.69 1.60 9.96
CA THR A 51 -3.32 1.51 8.54
C THR A 51 -1.81 1.65 8.35
N THR A 52 -1.20 2.63 9.02
CA THR A 52 0.25 2.84 8.97
C THR A 52 1.01 1.61 9.47
N THR A 53 0.63 1.04 10.62
CA THR A 53 1.30 -0.14 11.18
C THR A 53 1.23 -1.34 10.25
N ILE A 54 0.10 -1.58 9.57
CA ILE A 54 -0.02 -2.69 8.60
C ILE A 54 0.97 -2.52 7.45
N VAL A 55 1.03 -1.32 6.87
CA VAL A 55 1.93 -1.04 5.75
C VAL A 55 3.39 -1.13 6.21
N THR A 56 3.72 -0.52 7.35
CA THR A 56 5.06 -0.59 7.94
C THR A 56 5.48 -2.03 8.23
N PHE A 57 4.61 -2.85 8.80
CA PHE A 57 4.91 -4.25 9.10
C PHE A 57 5.14 -5.07 7.83
N SER A 58 4.39 -4.78 6.76
CA SER A 58 4.58 -5.43 5.46
C SER A 58 5.97 -5.12 4.88
N VAL A 59 6.37 -3.85 4.87
CA VAL A 59 7.70 -3.43 4.42
C VAL A 59 8.81 -3.97 5.33
N PHE A 60 8.55 -4.02 6.64
CA PHE A 60 9.45 -4.61 7.62
C PHE A 60 9.69 -6.10 7.34
N ALA A 61 8.64 -6.88 7.10
CA ALA A 61 8.76 -8.31 6.79
C ALA A 61 9.59 -8.56 5.53
N VAL A 62 9.41 -7.74 4.48
CA VAL A 62 10.20 -7.81 3.25
C VAL A 62 11.68 -7.52 3.53
N THR A 63 11.97 -6.43 4.25
CA THR A 63 13.34 -6.02 4.60
C THR A 63 14.02 -7.04 5.51
N PHE A 64 13.26 -7.58 6.48
CA PHE A 64 13.73 -8.61 7.41
C PHE A 64 14.07 -9.90 6.69
N THR A 65 13.24 -10.32 5.73
CA THR A 65 13.48 -11.54 4.93
C THR A 65 14.80 -11.44 4.16
N SER A 66 15.08 -10.30 3.53
CA SER A 66 16.35 -10.06 2.82
C SER A 66 17.56 -10.13 3.75
N SER A 67 17.44 -9.54 4.95
CA SER A 67 18.49 -9.58 5.97
C SER A 67 18.72 -10.99 6.49
N ALA A 68 17.64 -11.71 6.83
CA ALA A 68 17.68 -13.07 7.35
C ALA A 68 18.28 -14.05 6.32
N TYR A 69 17.92 -13.90 5.05
CA TYR A 69 18.49 -14.67 3.95
C TYR A 69 20.02 -14.52 3.92
N SER A 70 20.51 -13.28 3.95
CA SER A 70 21.95 -13.00 3.89
C SER A 70 22.74 -13.58 5.07
N VAL A 71 22.16 -13.56 6.29
CA VAL A 71 22.78 -14.15 7.49
C VAL A 71 22.84 -15.68 7.40
N SER A 72 21.92 -16.32 6.68
CA SER A 72 21.88 -17.79 6.55
C SER A 72 22.97 -18.39 5.65
N ALA A 73 23.70 -17.55 4.89
CA ALA A 73 24.66 -17.97 3.87
C ALA A 73 25.64 -19.05 4.35
N ALA A 74 26.31 -18.83 5.49
CA ALA A 74 27.35 -19.73 5.99
C ALA A 74 26.83 -21.14 6.27
N LYS A 75 25.59 -21.25 6.74
CA LYS A 75 24.97 -22.54 7.08
C LYS A 75 24.42 -23.24 5.85
N VAL A 76 23.80 -22.48 4.94
CA VAL A 76 23.32 -23.01 3.66
C VAL A 76 24.47 -23.55 2.80
N PHE A 77 25.62 -22.87 2.78
CA PHE A 77 26.81 -23.36 2.07
C PHE A 77 27.34 -24.67 2.66
N GLN A 78 27.34 -24.83 3.98
CA GLN A 78 27.78 -26.07 4.63
C GLN A 78 26.81 -27.23 4.44
N ASP A 79 25.50 -26.96 4.53
CA ASP A 79 24.48 -28.02 4.52
C ASP A 79 24.14 -28.51 3.10
N PHE A 80 24.27 -27.64 2.09
CA PHE A 80 23.83 -27.93 0.72
C PHE A 80 24.95 -27.92 -0.34
N ASP A 81 26.20 -27.62 0.04
CA ASP A 81 27.37 -27.55 -0.86
C ASP A 81 27.11 -26.71 -2.13
N ILE A 82 26.36 -25.61 -1.99
CA ILE A 82 26.00 -24.74 -3.10
C ILE A 82 27.05 -23.65 -3.33
N SER A 83 27.20 -23.21 -4.58
CA SER A 83 28.10 -22.12 -4.93
C SER A 83 27.53 -20.74 -4.58
N THR A 84 28.42 -19.75 -4.44
CA THR A 84 28.06 -18.36 -4.08
C THR A 84 27.13 -17.73 -5.11
N GLU A 85 27.28 -18.08 -6.39
CA GLU A 85 26.44 -17.61 -7.49
C GLU A 85 24.98 -18.05 -7.30
N VAL A 86 24.73 -19.31 -6.91
CA VAL A 86 23.37 -19.83 -6.68
C VAL A 86 22.70 -19.10 -5.52
N PHE A 87 23.46 -18.84 -4.46
CA PHE A 87 22.95 -18.11 -3.30
C PHE A 87 22.60 -16.66 -3.64
N THR A 88 23.46 -15.96 -4.38
CA THR A 88 23.21 -14.58 -4.84
C THR A 88 22.10 -14.49 -5.88
N LEU A 89 21.91 -15.53 -6.70
CA LEU A 89 20.76 -15.64 -7.61
C LEU A 89 19.43 -15.67 -6.85
N GLY A 90 19.36 -16.38 -5.72
CA GLY A 90 18.14 -16.37 -4.89
C GLY A 90 17.79 -14.97 -4.36
N LEU A 91 18.79 -14.21 -3.93
CA LEU A 91 18.60 -12.83 -3.46
C LEU A 91 18.24 -11.87 -4.61
N SER A 92 18.87 -12.02 -5.78
CA SER A 92 18.57 -11.16 -6.94
C SER A 92 17.17 -11.41 -7.50
N LEU A 93 16.70 -12.66 -7.51
CA LEU A 93 15.33 -13.01 -7.88
C LEU A 93 14.30 -12.46 -6.90
N PHE A 94 14.61 -12.43 -5.60
CA PHE A 94 13.77 -11.76 -4.61
C PHE A 94 13.62 -10.25 -4.90
N VAL A 95 14.73 -9.57 -5.17
CA VAL A 95 14.72 -8.14 -5.53
C VAL A 95 14.00 -7.90 -6.86
N LEU A 96 14.19 -8.79 -7.84
CA LEU A 96 13.48 -8.73 -9.12
C LEU A 96 11.96 -8.86 -8.93
N GLY A 97 11.50 -9.76 -8.06
CA GLY A 97 10.09 -9.89 -7.70
C GLY A 97 9.54 -8.60 -7.07
N PHE A 98 10.32 -7.94 -6.21
CA PHE A 98 9.95 -6.64 -5.64
C PHE A 98 9.88 -5.53 -6.70
N ALA A 99 10.74 -5.54 -7.72
CA ALA A 99 10.69 -4.57 -8.82
C ALA A 99 9.48 -4.79 -9.75
N ILE A 100 9.15 -6.05 -10.04
CA ILE A 100 8.03 -6.42 -10.92
C ILE A 100 6.68 -6.22 -10.21
N GLY A 101 6.62 -6.42 -8.89
CA GLY A 101 5.37 -6.34 -8.10
C GLY A 101 4.58 -5.06 -8.34
N PRO A 102 5.12 -3.86 -8.07
CA PRO A 102 4.42 -2.60 -8.32
C PRO A 102 4.10 -2.37 -9.79
N ALA A 103 4.94 -2.83 -10.71
CA ALA A 103 4.72 -2.66 -12.15
C ALA A 103 3.52 -3.48 -12.67
N LEU A 104 3.26 -4.66 -12.10
CA LEU A 104 2.11 -5.49 -12.46
C LEU A 104 0.80 -5.06 -11.79
N TRP A 105 0.86 -4.42 -10.62
CA TRP A 105 -0.32 -4.02 -9.83
C TRP A 105 -0.66 -2.51 -9.95
N GLY A 106 0.18 -1.74 -10.64
CA GLY A 106 0.00 -0.32 -10.89
C GLY A 106 -1.03 0.05 -11.98
N PRO A 107 -1.15 -0.69 -13.10
CA PRO A 107 -2.19 -0.46 -14.11
C PRO A 107 -3.49 -1.23 -13.81
#